data_AF-A0A7C2ECG7-F1
#
_entry.id   AF-A0A7C2ECG7-F1
#
_cell.length_a   1.000
_cell.length_b   1.000
_cell.length_c   1.000
_cell.angle_alpha   90.00
_cell.angle_beta   90.00
_cell.angle_gamma   90.00
#
_symmetry.space_group_name_H-M   'P 1'
#
loop_
_entity.id
_entity.type
_entity.pdbx_description
1 polymer ?
#
loop_
_entity_poly.entity_id
_entity_poly.type
_entity_poly.pdbx_seq_one_letter_code
_entity_poly.pdbx_strand_id
1 'polypeptide(L)' 'VFTDEPYRRRGFARDCTANLCRDLAERQKKVYLFYEKESALLANLYGSLGFEETGTWVVATIRPGM' A
#
# COMPACT_ATOMS: atom_id res chain seq x y z
N VAL A 1 0.60 5.57 -1.68
CA VAL A 1 1.20 5.89 -3.00
C VAL A 1 0.08 6.07 -4.01
N PHE A 2 0.15 7.08 -4.87
CA PHE A 2 -0.89 7.38 -5.88
C PHE A 2 -0.28 7.47 -7.27
N THR A 3 -1.03 7.04 -8.28
CA THR A 3 -0.67 7.20 -9.69
C THR A 3 -1.90 7.70 -10.43
N ASP A 4 -1.75 8.84 -11.09
CA ASP A 4 -2.81 9.44 -11.89
C ASP A 4 -3.24 8.50 -13.04
N GLU A 5 -4.51 8.55 -13.41
CA GLU A 5 -5.17 7.58 -14.29
C GLU A 5 -4.45 7.32 -15.61
N PRO A 6 -4.03 8.35 -16.36
CA PRO A 6 -3.33 8.16 -17.64
C PRO A 6 -1.99 7.42 -17.52
N TYR A 7 -1.44 7.34 -16.30
CA TYR A 7 -0.11 6.81 -16.01
C TYR A 7 -0.15 5.46 -15.27
N ARG A 8 -1.34 4.92 -14.96
CA ARG A 8 -1.49 3.61 -14.30
C ARG A 8 -0.99 2.46 -15.19
N ARG A 9 -0.71 1.32 -14.56
CA ARG A 9 -0.23 0.07 -15.20
C ARG A 9 1.14 0.17 -15.89
N ARG A 10 1.98 1.13 -15.48
CA ARG A 10 3.36 1.31 -15.98
C ARG A 10 4.46 1.01 -14.95
N GLY A 11 4.09 0.44 -13.80
CA GLY A 11 5.06 0.10 -12.73
C GLY A 11 5.34 1.21 -11.72
N PHE A 12 4.93 2.47 -11.96
CA PHE A 12 5.27 3.60 -11.07
C PHE A 12 4.95 3.39 -9.59
N ALA A 13 3.74 2.88 -9.27
CA ALA A 13 3.38 2.61 -7.87
C ALA A 13 4.29 1.57 -7.22
N ARG A 14 4.70 0.54 -7.97
CA ARG A 14 5.61 -0.51 -7.50
C ARG A 14 6.99 0.08 -7.22
N ASP A 15 7.53 0.83 -8.18
CA ASP A 15 8.90 1.36 -8.07
C ASP A 15 9.02 2.41 -6.97
N CYS A 16 8.05 3.30 -6.85
CA CYS A 16 7.99 4.27 -5.73
C CYS A 16 7.90 3.56 -4.37
N THR A 17 7.06 2.54 -4.25
CA THR A 17 6.91 1.78 -3.00
C THR A 17 8.18 1.00 -2.67
N ALA A 18 8.77 0.30 -3.64
CA ALA A 18 10.00 -0.46 -3.47
C ALA A 18 11.17 0.42 -3.00
N ASN A 19 11.33 1.59 -3.63
CA ASN A 19 12.38 2.54 -3.26
C ASN A 19 12.18 3.07 -1.82
N LEU A 20 10.95 3.38 -1.42
CA LEU A 20 10.63 3.80 -0.06
C LEU A 20 10.91 2.67 0.96
N CYS A 21 10.49 1.43 0.64
CA CYS A 21 10.77 0.28 1.49
C CYS A 21 12.26 0.04 1.68
N ARG A 22 13.08 0.20 0.63
CA ARG A 22 14.54 0.07 0.72
C ARG A 22 15.15 1.10 1.67
N ASP A 23 14.80 2.38 1.52
CA ASP A 23 15.30 3.44 2.42
C ASP A 23 14.88 3.21 3.89
N LEU A 24 13.64 2.77 4.12
CA LEU A 24 13.17 2.45 5.47
C LEU A 24 13.88 1.20 6.06
N ALA A 25 14.16 0.19 5.24
CA ALA A 25 14.88 -1.00 5.66
C ALA A 25 16.34 -0.70 6.01
N GLU A 26 17.02 0.17 5.25
CA GLU A 26 18.36 0.67 5.57
C GLU A 26 18.42 1.37 6.93
N ARG A 27 17.30 2.00 7.34
CA ARG A 27 17.11 2.61 8.66
C ARG A 27 16.60 1.64 9.72
N GLN A 28 16.64 0.33 9.45
CA GLN A 28 16.17 -0.75 10.32
C GLN A 28 14.71 -0.59 10.76
N LYS A 29 13.86 -0.02 9.89
CA LYS A 29 12.41 0.12 10.16
C LYS A 29 11.65 -1.03 9.51
N LYS A 30 10.66 -1.55 10.24
CA LYS A 30 9.64 -2.45 9.68
C LYS A 30 8.55 -1.61 9.03
N VAL A 31 8.16 -1.99 7.81
CA VAL A 31 7.16 -1.26 7.03
C VAL A 31 5.83 -2.01 7.09
N TYR A 32 4.76 -1.27 7.39
CA TYR A 32 3.38 -1.76 7.40
C TYR A 32 2.53 -0.79 6.57
N LEU A 33 1.49 -1.31 5.94
CA LEU A 33 0.54 -0.50 5.17
C LEU A 33 -0.86 -1.11 5.23
N PHE A 34 -1.83 -0.27 4.89
CA PHE A 34 -3.22 -0.67 4.69
C PHE A 34 -3.57 -0.44 3.21
N TYR A 35 -4.43 -1.30 2.68
CA TYR A 35 -4.99 -1.15 1.35
C TYR A 35 -6.43 -1.66 1.32
N GLU A 36 -7.18 -1.28 0.29
CA GLU A 36 -8.56 -1.76 0.12
C GLU A 36 -8.57 -3.27 -0.10
N LYS A 37 -9.25 -4.00 0.78
CA LYS A 37 -9.18 -5.48 0.86
C LYS A 37 -9.60 -6.13 -0.45
N GLU A 38 -10.62 -5.60 -1.10
CA GLU A 38 -11.18 -6.15 -2.34
C GLU A 38 -10.36 -5.78 -3.59
N SER A 39 -9.25 -5.05 -3.44
CA SER A 39 -8.41 -4.63 -4.56
C SER A 39 -7.36 -5.69 -4.92
N ALA A 40 -7.71 -6.58 -5.85
CA ALA A 40 -6.78 -7.57 -6.39
C ALA A 40 -5.49 -6.95 -6.98
N LEU A 41 -5.59 -5.75 -7.57
CA LEU A 41 -4.43 -5.02 -8.10
C LEU A 41 -3.45 -4.64 -6.99
N LEU A 42 -3.96 -4.15 -5.85
CA LEU A 42 -3.13 -3.75 -4.71
C LEU A 42 -2.58 -4.98 -3.98
N ALA A 43 -3.38 -6.03 -3.82
CA ALA A 43 -2.93 -7.30 -3.25
C ALA A 43 -1.72 -7.87 -4.05
N ASN A 44 -1.83 -7.92 -5.38
CA ASN A 44 -0.74 -8.37 -6.25
C ASN A 44 0.48 -7.45 -6.18
N LEU A 45 0.26 -6.12 -6.16
CA LEU A 45 1.34 -5.14 -6.05
C LEU A 45 2.16 -5.37 -4.78
N TYR A 46 1.51 -5.39 -3.61
CA TYR A 46 2.19 -5.49 -2.33
C TYR A 46 2.76 -6.89 -2.10
N GLY A 47 2.05 -7.94 -2.51
CA GLY A 47 2.58 -9.32 -2.49
C GLY A 47 3.87 -9.46 -3.33
N SER A 48 3.93 -8.83 -4.51
CA SER A 48 5.14 -8.83 -5.36
C SER A 48 6.34 -8.09 -4.74
N LEU A 49 6.10 -7.27 -3.71
CA LEU A 49 7.13 -6.56 -2.95
C LEU A 49 7.49 -7.27 -1.64
N GLY A 50 6.92 -8.45 -1.37
CA GLY A 50 7.18 -9.25 -0.17
C GLY A 50 6.37 -8.85 1.06
N PHE A 51 5.30 -8.07 0.91
CA PHE A 51 4.36 -7.86 2.01
C PHE A 51 3.49 -9.09 2.22
N GLU A 52 3.21 -9.36 3.49
CA GLU A 52 2.32 -10.44 3.93
C GLU A 52 1.10 -9.84 4.65
N GLU A 53 -0.04 -10.53 4.59
CA GLU A 53 -1.23 -10.10 5.31
C GLU A 53 -1.08 -10.39 6.81
N THR A 54 -1.22 -9.35 7.64
CA THR A 54 -1.14 -9.48 9.11
C THR A 54 -2.48 -9.21 9.80
N GLY A 55 -3.52 -8.82 9.07
CA GLY A 55 -4.86 -8.56 9.61
C GLY A 55 -5.72 -7.64 8.75
N THR A 56 -7.02 -7.60 9.04
CA THR A 56 -8.00 -6.70 8.40
C THR A 56 -8.42 -5.60 9.38
N TRP A 57 -8.55 -4.36 8.88
CA TRP A 57 -8.99 -3.21 9.65
C TRP A 57 -10.17 -2.51 8.97
N VAL A 58 -11.06 -1.90 9.77
CA VAL A 58 -12.17 -1.09 9.26
C VAL A 58 -11.86 0.38 9.51
N VAL A 59 -11.88 1.18 8.43
CA VAL A 59 -11.79 2.64 8.54
C VAL A 59 -13.21 3.19 8.70
N ALA A 60 -13.57 3.54 9.94
CA ALA A 60 -14.83 4.20 10.23
C ALA A 60 -14.64 5.72 10.29
N THR A 61 -15.50 6.47 9.61
CA THR A 61 -15.59 7.92 9.81
C THR A 61 -16.73 8.19 10.78
N ILE A 62 -16.40 8.67 11.98
CA ILE A 62 -17.41 9.15 12.92
C ILE A 62 -17.94 10.48 12.39
N ARG A 63 -19.24 10.52 12.10
CA ARG A 63 -19.94 11.78 11.83
C ARG A 63 -20.53 12.27 13.16
N PRO A 64 -20.12 13.44 13.67
CA PRO A 64 -20.78 14.01 14.85
C PRO A 64 -22.23 14.38 14.49
N GLY A 65 -23.22 13.86 15.22
CA GLY A 65 -24.61 14.36 15.18
C GLY A 65 -25.66 13.56 14.39
N MET A 66 -25.59 12.21 14.40
CA MET A 66 -26.79 11.39 14.18
C MET A 66 -27.34 10.91 15.51
#